data_AF-A0A2D6CYL0-F1
#
_entry.id   AF-A0A2D6CYL0-F1
#
_cell.length_a   1.000
_cell.length_b   1.000
_cell.length_c   1.000
_cell.angle_alpha   90.00
_cell.angle_beta   90.00
_cell.angle_gamma   90.00
#
_symmetry.space_group_name_H-M   'P 1'
#
loop_
_entity.id
_entity.type
_entity.pdbx_description
1 polymer ?
#
loop_
_entity_poly.entity_id
_entity_poly.type
_entity_poly.pdbx_seq_one_letter_code
_entity_poly.pdbx_strand_id
1 'polypeptide(L)'
;MNTRRTLRLILLLAIAFGGLLVAVLVWRPEAQDDYESLPTLGEEYGIAFDDITKAVVEYADPTMPDITIVRETGGWRLTQPVDAPALESGAKDILRVLDRNIRERIGPTRDEYGFDAPQVVLTVEFAGQSKRFLFGQKGVSYSLYAKEGDDQDAILMQAWVLDEVMRTPAELRDRSVMSFEKNDVRSVSVKRGGPEADIVATRETASAPWRISSPVDAVADQDAIASTLDALLEAKAAVFVADGEPDILTYDLGDAVTHVRVDLIEGGSRAIRVSRGAAGADGRVRVANLEARSVYEIGPDLLEALPARALDWRDRRIADFQRSETHRVEVAYGDTRYTVEKRSTPAEAAWHIVAPREARADSSRVDELLYELDALEAEEILEATDAAARGHGLAEPRLTVTLYDGPGQTGPTVVSFGAQSAGTVAVRVNGSTSVALVQDTTAAGWQVGVAGLRERVLPAIDSIDVRRVELVRGRELVALTRQGVVWRISEPVVEQADNAIVDGILLALNQIAVEKFASADPQDNGEATLAVTLVHKNLERVTYLFWVRDAGKVAGQVTGDPDVFTIAAAQFAEVDRTLEDVRVTPMPNP
;
A
#
# COMPACT_ATOMS: atom_id res chain seq x y z
N MET A 1 -53.72 44.68 -49.18
CA MET A 1 -52.26 44.90 -49.05
C MET A 1 -51.55 43.88 -49.92
N ASN A 2 -50.65 44.32 -50.81
CA ASN A 2 -50.08 43.47 -51.86
C ASN A 2 -48.97 42.59 -51.24
N THR A 3 -49.26 41.32 -50.96
CA THR A 3 -48.39 40.39 -50.21
C THR A 3 -46.97 40.27 -50.77
N ARG A 4 -46.80 40.42 -52.09
CA ARG A 4 -45.46 40.44 -52.73
C ARG A 4 -44.63 41.69 -52.39
N ARG A 5 -45.26 42.85 -52.14
CA ARG A 5 -44.54 44.06 -51.69
C ARG A 5 -44.13 43.95 -50.23
N THR A 6 -44.98 43.38 -49.39
CA THR A 6 -44.68 43.18 -47.96
C THR A 6 -43.53 42.19 -47.77
N LEU A 7 -43.50 41.10 -48.53
CA LEU A 7 -42.41 40.12 -48.47
C LEU A 7 -41.04 40.71 -48.89
N ARG A 8 -41.02 41.55 -49.94
CA ARG A 8 -39.80 42.24 -50.38
C ARG A 8 -39.28 43.23 -49.33
N LEU A 9 -40.18 43.93 -48.64
CA LEU A 9 -39.83 44.87 -47.57
C LEU A 9 -39.24 44.15 -46.36
N ILE A 10 -39.82 43.02 -45.96
CA ILE A 10 -39.30 42.20 -44.86
C ILE A 10 -37.93 41.62 -45.23
N LEU A 11 -37.74 41.15 -46.46
CA LEU A 11 -36.46 40.62 -46.90
C LEU A 11 -35.37 41.71 -46.92
N LEU A 12 -35.70 42.93 -47.37
CA LEU A 12 -34.78 44.06 -47.33
C LEU A 12 -34.43 44.49 -45.91
N LEU A 13 -35.39 44.47 -44.99
CA LEU A 13 -35.15 44.74 -43.56
C LEU A 13 -34.26 43.65 -42.92
N ALA A 14 -34.49 42.38 -43.26
CA ALA A 14 -33.66 41.28 -42.76
C ALA A 14 -32.22 41.35 -43.30
N ILE A 15 -32.03 41.75 -44.55
CA ILE A 15 -30.69 41.95 -45.14
C ILE A 15 -30.01 43.18 -44.54
N ALA A 16 -30.75 44.28 -44.32
CA ALA A 16 -30.21 45.46 -43.65
C ALA A 16 -29.82 45.18 -42.20
N PHE A 17 -30.65 44.42 -41.47
CA PHE A 17 -30.37 44.03 -40.10
C PHE A 17 -29.23 43.02 -40.02
N GLY A 18 -29.18 42.04 -40.92
CA GLY A 18 -28.06 41.10 -41.04
C GLY A 18 -26.75 41.81 -41.41
N GLY A 19 -26.81 42.79 -42.31
CA GLY A 19 -25.67 43.64 -42.68
C GLY A 19 -25.20 44.51 -41.52
N LEU A 20 -26.12 45.10 -40.75
CA LEU A 20 -25.80 45.85 -39.53
C LEU A 20 -25.18 44.93 -38.46
N LEU A 21 -25.71 43.71 -38.30
CA LEU A 21 -25.22 42.77 -37.30
C LEU A 21 -23.83 42.22 -37.66
N VAL A 22 -23.58 41.95 -38.94
CA VAL A 22 -22.23 41.62 -39.46
C VAL A 22 -21.31 42.83 -39.35
N ALA A 23 -21.77 44.05 -39.64
CA ALA A 23 -20.97 45.26 -39.44
C ALA A 23 -20.64 45.46 -37.96
N VAL A 24 -21.56 45.24 -37.02
CA VAL A 24 -21.28 45.35 -35.58
C VAL A 24 -20.36 44.23 -35.08
N LEU A 25 -20.43 43.03 -35.67
CA LEU A 25 -19.57 41.90 -35.28
C LEU A 25 -18.17 41.94 -35.93
N VAL A 26 -18.05 42.40 -37.18
CA VAL A 26 -16.78 42.51 -37.93
C VAL A 26 -16.09 43.85 -37.67
N TRP A 27 -16.84 44.89 -37.33
CA TRP A 27 -16.34 46.21 -36.92
C TRP A 27 -16.34 46.34 -35.38
N ARG A 28 -16.17 45.23 -34.67
CA ARG A 28 -15.45 45.30 -33.39
C ARG A 28 -14.00 45.51 -33.79
N PRO A 29 -13.39 46.68 -33.57
CA PRO A 29 -11.94 46.68 -33.46
C PRO A 29 -11.65 45.63 -32.38
N GLU A 30 -10.90 44.58 -32.73
CA GLU A 30 -10.08 43.93 -31.74
C GLU A 30 -9.35 45.08 -31.06
N ALA A 31 -9.78 45.41 -29.84
CA ALA A 31 -8.99 46.24 -28.97
C ALA A 31 -7.72 45.42 -28.78
N GLN A 32 -6.74 45.66 -29.65
CA GLN A 32 -5.36 45.56 -29.27
C GLN A 32 -5.27 46.45 -28.04
N ASP A 33 -5.29 45.81 -26.88
CA ASP A 33 -4.93 46.38 -25.59
C ASP A 33 -3.43 46.76 -25.65
N ASP A 34 -3.04 47.62 -26.60
CA ASP A 34 -1.77 48.33 -26.66
C ASP A 34 -1.82 49.46 -25.63
N TYR A 35 -2.16 49.12 -24.39
CA TYR A 35 -1.76 49.94 -23.26
C TYR A 35 -0.25 49.70 -23.16
N GLU A 36 0.57 50.74 -23.36
CA GLU A 36 1.88 50.75 -22.69
C GLU A 36 1.60 50.38 -21.24
N SER A 37 1.97 49.16 -20.84
CA SER A 37 1.70 48.70 -19.49
C SER A 37 2.46 49.64 -18.59
N LEU A 38 1.74 50.51 -17.87
CA LEU A 38 2.34 51.35 -16.85
C LEU A 38 3.15 50.43 -15.92
N PRO A 39 4.24 50.95 -15.35
CA PRO A 39 5.11 50.16 -14.49
C PRO A 39 4.33 49.51 -13.35
N THR A 40 4.91 48.46 -12.77
CA THR A 40 4.41 47.95 -11.50
C THR A 40 4.50 49.03 -10.42
N LEU A 41 3.71 48.87 -9.35
CA LEU A 41 3.78 49.80 -8.22
C LEU A 41 5.21 49.87 -7.62
N GLY A 42 5.93 48.75 -7.57
CA GLY A 42 7.31 48.68 -7.13
C GLY A 42 8.26 49.40 -8.08
N GLU A 43 8.13 49.19 -9.39
CA GLU A 43 8.95 49.88 -10.40
C GLU A 43 8.75 51.41 -10.37
N GLU A 44 7.50 51.87 -10.23
CA GLU A 44 7.16 53.29 -10.14
C GLU A 44 7.87 53.98 -8.98
N TYR A 45 7.92 53.32 -7.82
CA TYR A 45 8.46 53.88 -6.58
C TYR A 45 9.87 53.37 -6.23
N GLY A 46 10.52 52.64 -7.14
CA GLY A 46 11.90 52.14 -6.98
C GLY A 46 12.08 51.08 -5.88
N ILE A 47 11.07 50.23 -5.67
CA ILE A 47 11.03 49.22 -4.60
C ILE A 47 11.28 47.84 -5.21
N ALA A 48 12.43 47.23 -4.91
CA ALA A 48 12.69 45.84 -5.23
C ALA A 48 12.34 44.95 -4.04
N PHE A 49 11.66 43.81 -4.30
CA PHE A 49 11.24 42.86 -3.25
C PHE A 49 12.40 42.43 -2.34
N ASP A 50 13.57 42.14 -2.93
CA ASP A 50 14.73 41.65 -2.19
C ASP A 50 15.35 42.70 -1.26
N ASP A 51 15.02 43.98 -1.44
CA ASP A 51 15.50 45.06 -0.57
C ASP A 51 14.56 45.35 0.60
N ILE A 52 13.37 44.74 0.62
CA ILE A 52 12.35 44.95 1.66
C ILE A 52 12.78 44.21 2.93
N THR A 53 12.82 44.94 4.04
CA THR A 53 13.21 44.44 5.36
C THR A 53 12.04 44.39 6.33
N LYS A 54 10.99 45.18 6.11
CA LYS A 54 9.79 45.20 6.96
C LYS A 54 8.56 45.65 6.18
N ALA A 55 7.42 45.08 6.51
CA ALA A 55 6.13 45.54 6.03
C ALA A 55 5.14 45.63 7.19
N VAL A 56 4.36 46.71 7.21
CA VAL A 56 3.27 46.96 8.16
C VAL A 56 1.98 47.12 7.37
N VAL A 57 0.98 46.32 7.69
CA VAL A 57 -0.35 46.37 7.09
C VAL A 57 -1.35 46.83 8.15
N GLU A 58 -1.95 47.98 7.94
CA GLU A 58 -2.99 48.55 8.79
C GLU A 58 -4.35 48.38 8.11
N TYR A 59 -5.36 47.93 8.84
CA TYR A 59 -6.70 47.68 8.31
C TYR A 59 -7.72 48.71 8.81
N ALA A 60 -8.64 49.14 7.95
CA ALA A 60 -9.78 49.95 8.41
C ALA A 60 -10.77 49.14 9.25
N ASP A 61 -10.86 47.83 9.03
CA ASP A 61 -11.74 46.96 9.80
C ASP A 61 -11.15 46.74 11.20
N PRO A 62 -11.80 47.21 12.28
CA PRO A 62 -11.27 47.10 13.63
C PRO A 62 -11.27 45.65 14.16
N THR A 63 -11.89 44.71 13.45
CA THR A 63 -11.85 43.28 13.78
C THR A 63 -10.59 42.60 13.26
N MET A 64 -9.89 43.23 12.31
CA MET A 64 -8.60 42.76 11.79
C MET A 64 -7.46 43.47 12.52
N PRO A 65 -6.56 42.74 13.19
CA PRO A 65 -5.40 43.34 13.82
C PRO A 65 -4.37 43.77 12.77
N ASP A 66 -3.66 44.85 13.05
CA ASP A 66 -2.51 45.27 12.24
C ASP A 66 -1.44 44.18 12.21
N ILE A 67 -0.78 44.07 11.06
CA ILE A 67 0.20 43.04 10.77
C ILE A 67 1.54 43.70 10.59
N THR A 68 2.53 43.27 11.34
CA THR A 68 3.93 43.64 11.10
C THR A 68 4.74 42.38 10.80
N ILE A 69 5.36 42.34 9.62
CA ILE A 69 6.33 41.32 9.23
C ILE A 69 7.72 41.94 9.08
N VAL A 70 8.74 41.25 9.57
CA VAL A 70 10.14 41.67 9.53
C VAL A 70 10.98 40.56 8.92
N ARG A 71 11.92 40.90 8.05
CA ARG A 71 12.86 39.96 7.47
C ARG A 71 14.07 39.79 8.39
N GLU A 72 14.30 38.56 8.83
CA GLU A 72 15.43 38.16 9.67
C GLU A 72 16.35 37.20 8.92
N THR A 73 17.50 36.84 9.50
CA THR A 73 18.46 35.88 8.91
C THR A 73 17.85 34.51 8.62
N GLY A 74 16.76 34.14 9.30
CA GLY A 74 16.04 32.87 9.13
C GLY A 74 14.79 32.94 8.26
N GLY A 75 14.49 34.07 7.62
CA GLY A 75 13.26 34.30 6.84
C GLY A 75 12.38 35.40 7.42
N TRP A 76 11.10 35.42 7.04
CA TRP A 76 10.14 36.41 7.56
C TRP A 76 9.60 35.99 8.93
N ARG A 77 9.43 36.98 9.81
CA ARG A 77 8.83 36.82 11.13
C ARG A 77 7.66 37.79 11.28
N LEU A 78 6.52 37.28 11.74
CA LEU A 78 5.39 38.08 12.19
C LEU A 78 5.70 38.59 13.60
N THR A 79 5.72 39.90 13.80
CA THR A 79 5.99 40.53 15.12
C THR A 79 4.75 41.17 15.72
N GLN A 80 3.72 41.43 14.91
CA GLN A 80 2.40 41.86 15.37
C GLN A 80 1.30 41.17 14.53
N PRO A 81 0.17 40.76 15.15
CA PRO A 81 -0.16 40.93 16.58
C PRO A 81 0.52 39.89 17.50
N VAL A 82 1.13 38.86 16.93
CA VAL A 82 1.79 37.77 17.66
C VAL A 82 3.21 37.63 17.13
N ASP A 83 4.14 37.31 18.02
CA ASP A 83 5.53 37.03 17.68
C ASP A 83 5.71 35.56 17.25
N ALA A 84 5.79 35.31 15.94
CA ALA A 84 5.83 33.96 15.36
C ALA A 84 6.57 33.91 13.99
N PRO A 85 7.14 32.76 13.60
CA PRO A 85 7.63 32.57 12.23
C PRO A 85 6.52 32.81 11.20
N ALA A 86 6.83 33.55 10.14
CA ALA A 86 5.92 33.78 9.02
C ALA A 86 6.32 32.90 7.82
N LEU A 87 5.32 32.47 7.06
CA LEU A 87 5.52 31.80 5.79
C LEU A 87 6.17 32.77 4.80
N GLU A 88 7.25 32.32 4.17
CA GLU A 88 7.88 33.04 3.06
C GLU A 88 6.87 33.36 1.95
N SER A 89 5.98 32.40 1.64
CA SER A 89 4.89 32.61 0.68
C SER A 89 3.85 33.62 1.18
N GLY A 90 3.53 33.63 2.47
CA GLY A 90 2.59 34.59 3.06
C GLY A 90 3.13 36.01 3.02
N ALA A 91 4.41 36.21 3.37
CA ALA A 91 5.08 37.50 3.24
C ALA A 91 5.13 37.97 1.77
N LYS A 92 5.46 37.06 0.84
CA LYS A 92 5.41 37.33 -0.60
C LYS A 92 4.01 37.68 -1.08
N ASP A 93 2.98 37.02 -0.59
CA ASP A 93 1.59 37.30 -0.97
C ASP A 93 1.19 38.74 -0.61
N ILE A 94 1.54 39.24 0.59
CA ILE A 94 1.29 40.65 0.96
C ILE A 94 2.05 41.60 0.04
N LEU A 95 3.33 41.32 -0.18
CA LEU A 95 4.23 42.21 -0.93
C LEU A 95 4.00 42.13 -2.45
N ARG A 96 3.24 41.14 -2.93
CA ARG A 96 2.92 40.95 -4.35
C ARG A 96 2.19 42.16 -4.94
N VAL A 97 1.54 42.98 -4.11
CA VAL A 97 0.94 44.26 -4.56
C VAL A 97 1.95 45.16 -5.26
N LEU A 98 3.23 45.12 -4.87
CA LEU A 98 4.29 45.90 -5.49
C LEU A 98 4.58 45.42 -6.92
N ASP A 99 4.35 44.14 -7.23
CA ASP A 99 4.52 43.58 -8.57
C ASP A 99 3.28 43.78 -9.45
N ARG A 100 2.26 44.52 -8.99
CA ARG A 100 1.02 44.74 -9.75
C ARG A 100 1.10 46.02 -10.56
N ASN A 101 0.74 45.91 -11.83
CA ASN A 101 0.73 47.03 -12.76
C ASN A 101 -0.24 48.11 -12.29
N ILE A 102 0.21 49.36 -12.40
CA ILE A 102 -0.69 50.51 -12.36
C ILE A 102 -1.58 50.42 -13.61
N ARG A 103 -2.89 50.56 -13.45
CA ARG A 103 -3.83 50.54 -14.58
C ARG A 103 -3.93 51.91 -15.24
N GLU A 104 -4.01 52.96 -14.43
CA GLU A 104 -4.18 54.33 -14.90
C GLU A 104 -3.70 55.33 -13.85
N ARG A 105 -3.21 56.49 -14.29
CA ARG A 105 -2.97 57.65 -13.43
C ARG A 105 -4.17 58.59 -13.56
N ILE A 106 -4.88 58.83 -12.48
CA ILE A 106 -6.16 59.56 -12.51
C ILE A 106 -6.05 61.01 -12.00
N GLY A 107 -4.82 61.45 -11.71
CA GLY A 107 -4.53 62.82 -11.26
C GLY A 107 -4.97 63.06 -9.81
N PRO A 108 -5.34 64.30 -9.44
CA PRO A 108 -5.42 64.69 -8.04
C PRO A 108 -6.45 63.89 -7.25
N THR A 109 -6.10 63.60 -6.00
CA THR A 109 -6.97 62.91 -5.03
C THR A 109 -8.31 63.63 -4.84
N ARG A 110 -9.36 62.84 -4.61
CA ARG A 110 -10.74 63.28 -4.36
C ARG A 110 -11.34 62.51 -3.19
N ASP A 111 -12.27 63.13 -2.47
CA ASP A 111 -12.96 62.53 -1.34
C ASP A 111 -13.62 61.17 -1.70
N GLU A 112 -14.17 61.06 -2.91
CA GLU A 112 -14.83 59.85 -3.42
C GLU A 112 -13.90 58.62 -3.55
N TYR A 113 -12.58 58.83 -3.57
CA TYR A 113 -11.59 57.74 -3.63
C TYR A 113 -11.39 57.07 -2.27
N GLY A 114 -11.79 57.71 -1.17
CA GLY A 114 -11.78 57.13 0.17
C GLY A 114 -10.39 57.01 0.82
N PHE A 115 -9.49 57.95 0.58
CA PHE A 115 -8.17 57.97 1.23
C PHE A 115 -8.16 58.55 2.65
N ASP A 116 -9.24 59.21 3.08
CA ASP A 116 -9.40 59.66 4.47
C ASP A 116 -9.67 58.48 5.44
N ALA A 117 -10.24 57.41 4.90
CA ALA A 117 -10.48 56.14 5.59
C ALA A 117 -10.10 54.99 4.64
N PRO A 118 -8.80 54.81 4.35
CA PRO A 118 -8.34 53.82 3.40
C PRO A 118 -8.67 52.41 3.92
N GLN A 119 -9.13 51.52 3.04
CA GLN A 119 -9.48 50.15 3.41
C GLN A 119 -8.26 49.38 3.95
N VAL A 120 -7.09 49.61 3.35
CA VAL A 120 -5.81 49.05 3.79
C VAL A 120 -4.71 50.10 3.62
N VAL A 121 -3.77 50.13 4.55
CA VAL A 121 -2.53 50.89 4.41
C VAL A 121 -1.36 49.92 4.49
N LEU A 122 -0.55 49.86 3.44
CA LEU A 122 0.69 49.09 3.42
C LEU A 122 1.88 50.04 3.55
N THR A 123 2.66 49.89 4.62
CA THR A 123 3.95 50.55 4.78
C THR A 123 5.06 49.55 4.56
N VAL A 124 5.99 49.81 3.64
CA VAL A 124 7.18 48.99 3.41
C VAL A 124 8.44 49.78 3.75
N GLU A 125 9.37 49.13 4.45
CA GLU A 125 10.73 49.62 4.68
C GLU A 125 11.69 48.80 3.81
N PHE A 126 12.51 49.49 3.02
CA PHE A 126 13.42 48.88 2.05
C PHE A 126 14.62 49.80 1.83
N ALA A 127 15.83 49.25 1.67
CA ALA A 127 17.05 50.03 1.40
C ALA A 127 17.25 51.29 2.29
N GLY A 128 16.78 51.27 3.55
CA GLY A 128 16.82 52.41 4.48
C GLY A 128 15.79 53.53 4.22
N GLN A 129 14.87 53.32 3.29
CA GLN A 129 13.73 54.18 2.96
C GLN A 129 12.43 53.54 3.45
N SER A 130 11.36 54.35 3.50
CA SER A 130 10.01 53.88 3.81
C SER A 130 9.00 54.49 2.85
N LYS A 131 8.06 53.68 2.37
CA LYS A 131 6.96 54.07 1.51
C LYS A 131 5.64 53.56 2.07
N ARG A 132 4.61 54.41 2.01
CA ARG A 132 3.27 54.12 2.53
C ARG A 132 2.28 54.16 1.38
N PHE A 133 1.54 53.09 1.17
CA PHE A 133 0.54 52.95 0.12
C PHE A 133 -0.85 52.87 0.74
N LEU A 134 -1.75 53.76 0.35
CA LEU A 134 -3.12 53.80 0.81
C LEU A 134 -4.02 53.20 -0.27
N PHE A 135 -4.78 52.17 0.09
CA PHE A 135 -5.77 51.54 -0.79
C PHE A 135 -7.17 52.00 -0.38
N GLY A 136 -7.80 52.80 -1.23
CA GLY A 136 -9.10 53.43 -1.01
C GLY A 136 -10.28 52.55 -1.42
N GLN A 137 -11.34 53.16 -1.95
CA GLN A 137 -12.56 52.47 -2.37
C GLN A 137 -12.36 51.66 -3.67
N LYS A 138 -13.18 50.61 -3.85
CA LYS A 138 -13.32 49.95 -5.16
C LYS A 138 -14.13 50.85 -6.10
N GLY A 139 -13.59 51.13 -7.28
CA GLY A 139 -14.18 51.99 -8.29
C GLY A 139 -14.98 51.24 -9.35
N VAL A 140 -15.38 51.95 -10.40
CA VAL A 140 -16.07 51.36 -11.57
C VAL A 140 -15.12 50.47 -12.38
N SER A 141 -15.68 49.50 -13.12
CA SER A 141 -14.90 48.63 -14.02
C SER A 141 -13.80 47.79 -13.32
N TYR A 142 -14.09 47.31 -12.09
CA TYR A 142 -13.17 46.47 -11.30
C TYR A 142 -11.84 47.15 -11.00
N SER A 143 -11.88 48.44 -10.68
CA SER A 143 -10.69 49.21 -10.28
C SER A 143 -10.61 49.40 -8.77
N LEU A 144 -9.41 49.67 -8.27
CA LEU A 144 -9.10 50.05 -6.90
C LEU A 144 -8.38 51.38 -6.93
N TYR A 145 -8.85 52.38 -6.18
CA TYR A 145 -8.11 53.62 -5.99
C TYR A 145 -6.95 53.38 -5.03
N ALA A 146 -5.74 53.77 -5.42
CA ALA A 146 -4.56 53.72 -4.57
C ALA A 146 -3.75 55.02 -4.68
N LYS A 147 -2.93 55.33 -3.67
CA LYS A 147 -1.93 56.39 -3.74
C LYS A 147 -0.74 56.09 -2.84
N GLU A 148 0.41 56.64 -3.18
CA GLU A 148 1.52 56.76 -2.22
C GLU A 148 1.22 57.90 -1.23
N GLY A 149 1.69 57.74 0.01
CA GLY A 149 1.37 58.53 1.20
C GLY A 149 1.10 60.00 0.93
N ASP A 150 2.13 60.75 0.60
CA ASP A 150 2.05 62.20 0.42
C ASP A 150 1.81 62.61 -1.04
N ASP A 151 1.66 61.64 -1.94
CA ASP A 151 1.38 61.89 -3.34
C ASP A 151 0.02 62.59 -3.49
N GLN A 152 0.02 63.65 -4.30
CA GLN A 152 -1.21 64.41 -4.58
C GLN A 152 -2.08 63.71 -5.61
N ASP A 153 -1.45 62.88 -6.45
CA ASP A 153 -2.11 62.14 -7.50
C ASP A 153 -2.47 60.72 -7.04
N ALA A 154 -3.63 60.26 -7.49
CA ALA A 154 -4.10 58.91 -7.29
C ALA A 154 -3.86 58.06 -8.54
N ILE A 155 -3.73 56.76 -8.31
CA ILE A 155 -3.62 55.73 -9.32
C ILE A 155 -4.80 54.76 -9.23
N LEU A 156 -5.10 54.11 -10.35
CA LEU A 156 -6.01 52.97 -10.41
C LEU A 156 -5.21 51.68 -10.51
N MET A 157 -5.59 50.69 -9.70
CA MET A 157 -5.12 49.32 -9.79
C MET A 157 -6.31 48.39 -10.06
N GLN A 158 -6.08 47.09 -10.25
CA GLN A 158 -7.17 46.12 -10.36
C GLN A 158 -7.81 45.85 -8.98
N ALA A 159 -9.12 45.67 -8.92
CA ALA A 159 -9.85 45.53 -7.65
C ALA A 159 -9.40 44.36 -6.77
N TRP A 160 -8.92 43.26 -7.37
CA TRP A 160 -8.43 42.08 -6.64
C TRP A 160 -7.12 42.33 -5.91
N VAL A 161 -6.38 43.41 -6.23
CA VAL A 161 -5.18 43.82 -5.49
C VAL A 161 -5.49 44.06 -4.01
N LEU A 162 -6.70 44.57 -3.71
CA LEU A 162 -7.14 44.75 -2.34
C LEU A 162 -7.21 43.41 -1.59
N ASP A 163 -7.68 42.37 -2.27
CA ASP A 163 -7.85 41.04 -1.70
C ASP A 163 -6.48 40.35 -1.46
N GLU A 164 -5.41 40.77 -2.15
CA GLU A 164 -4.05 40.26 -1.90
C GLU A 164 -3.41 40.84 -0.64
N VAL A 165 -3.64 42.12 -0.38
CA VAL A 165 -3.07 42.81 0.79
C VAL A 165 -3.93 42.60 2.05
N MET A 166 -5.22 42.27 1.90
CA MET A 166 -6.10 41.86 3.01
C MET A 166 -5.81 40.42 3.46
N ARG A 167 -4.81 40.24 4.34
CA ARG A 167 -4.42 38.94 4.89
C ARG A 167 -4.62 38.89 6.40
N THR A 168 -4.96 37.73 6.92
CA THR A 168 -5.07 37.53 8.38
C THR A 168 -3.75 37.04 8.97
N PRO A 169 -3.46 37.30 10.26
CA PRO A 169 -2.28 36.72 10.91
C PRO A 169 -2.18 35.20 10.77
N ALA A 170 -3.31 34.49 10.84
CA ALA A 170 -3.37 33.03 10.71
C ALA A 170 -3.02 32.49 9.29
N GLU A 171 -3.13 33.33 8.25
CA GLU A 171 -2.71 32.99 6.88
C GLU A 171 -1.22 33.24 6.64
N LEU A 172 -0.60 34.08 7.47
CA LEU A 172 0.81 34.43 7.36
C LEU A 172 1.71 33.56 8.22
N ARG A 173 1.19 33.00 9.31
CA ARG A 173 1.97 32.18 10.24
C ARG A 173 2.33 30.84 9.63
N ASP A 174 3.55 30.37 9.93
CA ASP A 174 3.90 28.97 9.70
C ASP A 174 2.95 28.07 10.51
N ARG A 175 2.32 27.12 9.82
CA ARG A 175 1.35 26.19 10.42
C ARG A 175 2.02 24.90 10.88
N SER A 176 3.29 24.69 10.59
CA SER A 176 4.00 23.47 10.95
C SER A 176 4.03 23.30 12.48
N VAL A 177 3.56 22.15 12.96
CA VAL A 177 3.55 21.85 14.40
C VAL A 177 4.97 21.60 14.91
N MET A 178 5.81 20.93 14.10
CA MET A 178 7.19 20.63 14.41
C MET A 178 8.01 20.65 13.13
N SER A 179 9.25 21.15 13.20
CA SER A 179 10.17 21.22 12.06
C SER A 179 11.53 20.65 12.46
N PHE A 180 12.04 19.72 11.67
CA PHE A 180 13.36 19.10 11.80
C PHE A 180 13.76 18.40 10.50
N GLU A 181 15.05 18.08 10.35
CA GLU A 181 15.54 17.26 9.25
C GLU A 181 15.45 15.77 9.62
N LYS A 182 14.77 14.98 8.78
CA LYS A 182 14.50 13.56 9.08
C LYS A 182 15.79 12.76 9.25
N ASN A 183 16.86 13.09 8.52
CA ASN A 183 18.16 12.42 8.61
C ASN A 183 18.97 12.82 9.86
N ASP A 184 18.60 13.93 10.51
CA ASP A 184 19.26 14.42 11.71
C ASP A 184 18.60 13.89 12.99
N VAL A 185 17.52 13.10 12.91
CA VAL A 185 16.91 12.53 14.10
C VAL A 185 17.79 11.43 14.69
N ARG A 186 18.13 11.52 15.98
CA ARG A 186 18.86 10.50 16.75
C ARG A 186 17.92 9.60 17.54
N SER A 187 16.89 10.19 18.15
CA SER A 187 15.86 9.43 18.87
C SER A 187 14.49 10.06 18.76
N VAL A 188 13.47 9.21 18.78
CA VAL A 188 12.08 9.60 18.94
C VAL A 188 11.50 8.83 20.12
N SER A 189 10.85 9.53 21.04
CA SER A 189 10.16 8.93 22.18
C SER A 189 8.71 9.34 22.25
N VAL A 190 7.88 8.36 22.60
CA VAL A 190 6.44 8.52 22.80
C VAL A 190 6.09 7.99 24.17
N LYS A 191 5.63 8.89 25.03
CA LYS A 191 5.13 8.57 26.36
C LYS A 191 3.63 8.76 26.38
N ARG A 192 2.87 7.67 26.53
CA ARG A 192 1.43 7.72 26.75
C ARG A 192 1.15 8.11 28.19
N GLY A 193 0.08 8.87 28.43
CA GLY A 193 -0.37 9.19 29.77
C GLY A 193 -0.82 7.92 30.49
N GLY A 194 -0.03 7.42 31.43
CA GLY A 194 -0.30 6.15 32.11
C GLY A 194 0.92 5.56 32.81
N PRO A 195 0.80 4.33 33.36
CA PRO A 195 1.91 3.64 34.01
C PRO A 195 2.87 2.94 33.03
N GLU A 196 2.55 2.94 31.74
CA GLU A 196 3.39 2.31 30.72
C GLU A 196 4.71 3.06 30.56
N ALA A 197 5.77 2.29 30.28
CA ALA A 197 7.08 2.85 30.01
C ALA A 197 7.10 3.57 28.65
N ASP A 198 7.95 4.60 28.56
CA ASP A 198 8.17 5.34 27.34
C ASP A 198 8.63 4.40 26.21
N ILE A 199 8.00 4.55 25.05
CA ILE A 199 8.42 3.85 23.83
C ILE A 199 9.50 4.71 23.19
N VAL A 200 10.73 4.19 23.12
CA VAL A 200 11.89 4.96 22.63
C VAL A 200 12.55 4.21 21.51
N ALA A 201 12.65 4.86 20.35
CA ALA A 201 13.45 4.39 19.23
C ALA A 201 14.68 5.28 19.04
N THR A 202 15.82 4.67 18.74
CA THR A 202 17.12 5.32 18.60
C THR A 202 17.87 4.79 17.38
N ARG A 203 18.69 5.63 16.76
CA ARG A 203 19.72 5.22 15.80
C ARG A 203 21.01 5.98 16.05
N GLU A 204 22.15 5.36 15.74
CA GLU A 204 23.47 5.97 15.99
C GLU A 204 23.84 7.01 14.94
N THR A 205 23.50 6.75 13.68
CA THR A 205 23.80 7.60 12.52
C THR A 205 22.60 7.62 11.56
N ALA A 206 22.60 8.52 10.58
CA ALA A 206 21.52 8.61 9.59
C ALA A 206 21.31 7.31 8.77
N SER A 207 22.37 6.51 8.59
CA SER A 207 22.32 5.24 7.85
C SER A 207 22.19 4.00 8.74
N ALA A 208 22.28 4.14 10.06
CA ALA A 208 22.06 3.04 10.98
C ALA A 208 20.56 2.72 11.08
N PRO A 209 20.18 1.43 11.17
CA PRO A 209 18.79 1.06 11.36
C PRO A 209 18.29 1.53 12.72
N TRP A 210 17.01 1.90 12.78
CA TRP A 210 16.31 2.18 14.02
C TRP A 210 16.24 0.95 14.91
N ARG A 211 16.45 1.15 16.20
CA ARG A 211 16.26 0.15 17.25
C ARG A 211 15.36 0.72 18.33
N ILE A 212 14.49 -0.12 18.88
CA ILE A 212 13.78 0.21 20.12
C ILE A 212 14.77 0.00 21.27
N SER A 213 14.91 0.99 22.14
CA SER A 213 15.76 0.94 23.34
C SER A 213 14.96 0.90 24.65
N SER A 214 13.66 1.21 24.59
CA SER A 214 12.72 1.10 25.71
C SER A 214 11.30 0.83 25.19
N PRO A 215 10.50 -0.01 25.87
CA PRO A 215 10.82 -0.78 27.08
C PRO A 215 11.65 -2.05 26.82
N VAL A 216 11.89 -2.39 25.56
CA VAL A 216 12.64 -3.57 25.12
C VAL A 216 13.78 -3.14 24.21
N ASP A 217 14.87 -3.90 24.21
CA ASP A 217 15.93 -3.75 23.20
C ASP A 217 15.61 -4.65 22.01
N ALA A 218 15.16 -4.06 20.91
CA ALA A 218 14.69 -4.79 19.74
C ALA A 218 14.99 -4.05 18.43
N VAL A 219 15.02 -4.78 17.32
CA VAL A 219 15.02 -4.18 15.99
C VAL A 219 13.67 -3.49 15.78
N ALA A 220 13.70 -2.26 15.29
CA ALA A 220 12.48 -1.52 14.97
C ALA A 220 12.03 -1.82 13.54
N ASP A 221 10.72 -1.73 13.32
CA ASP A 221 10.15 -1.58 11.99
C ASP A 221 10.53 -0.19 11.45
N GLN A 222 11.35 -0.18 10.40
CA GLN A 222 11.91 1.06 9.85
C GLN A 222 10.84 1.94 9.22
N ASP A 223 9.83 1.33 8.59
CA ASP A 223 8.76 2.02 7.89
C ASP A 223 7.75 2.60 8.89
N ALA A 224 7.49 1.89 9.99
CA ALA A 224 6.65 2.39 11.08
C ALA A 224 7.27 3.65 11.72
N ILE A 225 8.58 3.63 12.03
CA ILE A 225 9.28 4.82 12.55
C ILE A 225 9.28 5.94 11.52
N ALA A 226 9.58 5.65 10.25
CA ALA A 226 9.59 6.63 9.18
C ALA A 226 8.23 7.32 9.04
N SER A 227 7.13 6.55 9.11
CA SER A 227 5.75 7.05 9.02
C SER A 227 5.40 7.97 10.19
N THR A 228 5.83 7.63 11.41
CA THR A 228 5.63 8.51 12.57
C THR A 228 6.41 9.82 12.44
N LEU A 229 7.64 9.79 11.94
CA LEU A 229 8.43 11.01 11.68
C LEU A 229 7.80 11.88 10.59
N ASP A 230 7.25 11.28 9.54
CA ASP A 230 6.53 12.02 8.49
C ASP A 230 5.26 12.66 9.03
N ALA A 231 4.46 11.94 9.82
CA ALA A 231 3.27 12.49 10.46
C ALA A 231 3.59 13.69 11.36
N LEU A 232 4.76 13.70 12.03
CA LEU A 232 5.22 14.86 12.82
C LEU A 232 5.56 16.08 11.97
N LEU A 233 6.17 15.88 10.80
CA LEU A 233 6.53 16.95 9.86
C LEU A 233 5.31 17.48 9.07
N GLU A 234 4.35 16.60 8.79
CA GLU A 234 3.13 16.94 8.05
C GLU A 234 2.04 17.59 8.91
N ALA A 235 2.13 17.43 10.24
CA ALA A 235 1.18 18.00 11.18
C ALA A 235 1.11 19.53 11.07
N LYS A 236 -0.07 20.04 10.75
CA LYS A 236 -0.33 21.48 10.55
C LYS A 236 -1.45 22.00 11.45
N ALA A 237 -1.22 23.17 12.05
CA ALA A 237 -2.22 23.96 12.76
C ALA A 237 -3.41 24.25 11.84
N ALA A 238 -4.58 23.72 12.20
CA ALA A 238 -5.86 24.13 11.64
C ALA A 238 -6.38 25.38 12.34
N VAL A 239 -6.18 25.47 13.65
CA VAL A 239 -6.56 26.62 14.49
C VAL A 239 -5.42 26.95 15.45
N PHE A 240 -5.08 28.24 15.58
CA PHE A 240 -4.21 28.75 16.63
C PHE A 240 -5.06 29.08 17.85
N VAL A 241 -4.85 28.38 18.97
CA VAL A 241 -5.68 28.50 20.17
C VAL A 241 -5.12 29.52 21.14
N ALA A 242 -3.81 29.47 21.38
CA ALA A 242 -3.13 30.37 22.30
C ALA A 242 -1.63 30.48 21.98
N ASP A 243 -1.06 31.63 22.30
CA ASP A 243 0.34 32.00 22.06
C ASP A 243 0.98 32.60 23.32
N GLY A 244 2.30 32.71 23.35
CA GLY A 244 3.00 33.51 24.38
C GLY A 244 3.04 32.89 25.78
N GLU A 245 3.37 31.59 25.86
CA GLU A 245 3.37 30.78 27.10
C GLU A 245 1.97 30.53 27.70
N PRO A 246 1.07 29.86 26.96
CA PRO A 246 -0.22 29.47 27.52
C PRO A 246 -0.06 28.49 28.68
N ASP A 247 -0.89 28.62 29.72
CA ASP A 247 -1.05 27.59 30.74
C ASP A 247 -1.70 26.35 30.10
N ILE A 248 -0.86 25.41 29.64
CA ILE A 248 -1.28 24.18 28.95
C ILE A 248 -2.25 23.32 29.74
N LEU A 249 -2.30 23.47 31.08
CA LEU A 249 -3.25 22.74 31.92
C LEU A 249 -4.69 23.17 31.64
N THR A 250 -4.91 24.43 31.27
CA THR A 250 -6.23 24.95 30.88
C THR A 250 -6.75 24.40 29.55
N TYR A 251 -5.89 23.74 28.78
CA TYR A 251 -6.18 23.18 27.46
C TYR A 251 -6.16 21.65 27.44
N ASP A 252 -6.32 20.99 28.59
CA ASP A 252 -6.27 19.52 28.73
C ASP A 252 -4.93 18.92 28.24
N LEU A 253 -3.81 19.62 28.42
CA LEU A 253 -2.47 19.22 27.96
C LEU A 253 -1.48 19.04 29.12
N GLY A 254 -1.97 18.55 30.26
CA GLY A 254 -1.15 18.19 31.43
C GLY A 254 -0.36 16.88 31.27
N ASP A 255 0.16 16.33 32.37
CA ASP A 255 1.09 15.19 32.32
C ASP A 255 0.45 13.85 31.91
N ALA A 256 -0.87 13.72 32.01
CA ALA A 256 -1.61 12.52 31.66
C ALA A 256 -1.91 12.39 30.14
N VAL A 257 -1.21 13.14 29.28
CA VAL A 257 -1.42 13.16 27.83
C VAL A 257 -0.25 12.51 27.08
N THR A 258 -0.37 12.36 25.76
CA THR A 258 0.73 11.81 24.96
C THR A 258 1.83 12.86 24.81
N HIS A 259 3.05 12.52 25.22
CA HIS A 259 4.24 13.35 25.02
C HIS A 259 5.07 12.75 23.91
N VAL A 260 5.46 13.57 22.94
CA VAL A 260 6.35 13.17 21.86
C VAL A 260 7.59 14.04 21.93
N ARG A 261 8.76 13.40 21.88
CA ARG A 261 10.05 14.09 21.84
C ARG A 261 10.90 13.53 20.71
N VAL A 262 11.53 14.43 19.98
CA VAL A 262 12.48 14.15 18.92
C VAL A 262 13.80 14.78 19.34
N ASP A 263 14.84 13.97 19.51
CA ASP A 263 16.20 14.47 19.77
C ASP A 263 17.02 14.38 18.49
N LEU A 264 17.61 15.50 18.10
CA LEU A 264 18.42 15.60 16.89
C LEU A 264 19.90 15.32 17.19
N ILE A 265 20.64 14.88 16.17
CA ILE A 265 22.08 14.71 16.21
C ILE A 265 22.73 16.06 16.52
N GLU A 266 22.28 17.11 15.83
CA GLU A 266 22.63 18.51 16.04
C GLU A 266 21.34 19.35 16.09
N GLY A 267 21.29 20.43 16.88
CA GLY A 267 20.10 21.31 16.94
C GLY A 267 19.14 21.08 18.12
N GLY A 268 19.51 20.22 19.08
CA GLY A 268 18.78 20.03 20.33
C GLY A 268 17.57 19.11 20.18
N SER A 269 16.50 19.43 20.89
CA SER A 269 15.31 18.58 20.98
C SER A 269 14.05 19.34 20.66
N ARG A 270 13.08 18.66 20.05
CA ARG A 270 11.74 19.14 19.79
C ARG A 270 10.77 18.32 20.63
N ALA A 271 9.79 18.97 21.23
CA ALA A 271 8.81 18.29 22.08
C ALA A 271 7.42 18.90 21.94
N ILE A 272 6.43 18.01 21.85
CA ILE A 272 5.02 18.36 21.82
C ILE A 272 4.25 17.53 22.84
N ARG A 273 3.13 18.09 23.29
CA ARG A 273 2.09 17.35 24.02
C ARG A 273 0.85 17.28 23.16
N VAL A 274 0.24 16.11 23.07
CA VAL A 274 -0.94 15.85 22.23
C VAL A 274 -2.04 15.24 23.09
N SER A 275 -3.24 15.82 23.03
CA SER A 275 -4.43 15.29 23.68
C SER A 275 -5.63 15.39 22.76
N ARG A 276 -6.60 14.48 22.93
CA ARG A 276 -7.91 14.62 22.27
C ARG A 276 -8.74 15.76 22.87
N GLY A 277 -8.35 16.26 24.06
CA GLY A 277 -9.09 17.25 24.85
C GLY A 277 -10.57 16.90 25.06
N ALA A 278 -11.36 17.87 25.52
CA ALA A 278 -12.79 17.90 25.21
C ALA A 278 -12.96 18.08 23.69
N ALA A 279 -13.13 16.98 22.97
CA ALA A 279 -13.22 16.94 21.52
C ALA A 279 -14.29 17.92 21.00
N GLY A 280 -13.91 18.76 20.03
CA GLY A 280 -14.90 19.36 19.12
C GLY A 280 -15.57 18.24 18.31
N ALA A 281 -16.79 18.49 17.82
CA ALA A 281 -17.60 17.49 17.10
C ALA A 281 -16.96 16.95 15.80
N ASP A 282 -15.77 17.41 15.44
CA ASP A 282 -15.05 17.14 14.19
C ASP A 282 -13.79 16.27 14.35
N GLY A 283 -13.47 15.82 15.57
CA GLY A 283 -12.36 14.89 15.80
C GLY A 283 -10.97 15.52 15.77
N ARG A 284 -10.85 16.87 15.79
CA ARG A 284 -9.56 17.55 15.96
C ARG A 284 -8.91 17.22 17.30
N VAL A 285 -7.57 17.27 17.34
CA VAL A 285 -6.78 17.09 18.56
C VAL A 285 -6.04 18.37 18.92
N ARG A 286 -5.79 18.58 20.22
CA ARG A 286 -5.02 19.70 20.73
C ARG A 286 -3.55 19.34 20.85
N VAL A 287 -2.69 20.26 20.45
CA VAL A 287 -1.23 20.12 20.53
C VAL A 287 -0.61 21.35 21.17
N ALA A 288 0.20 21.16 22.22
CA ALA A 288 1.11 22.19 22.70
C ALA A 288 2.49 21.95 22.09
N ASN A 289 3.00 22.93 21.34
CA ASN A 289 4.41 22.99 20.97
C ASN A 289 5.17 23.73 22.08
N LEU A 290 6.08 23.01 22.74
CA LEU A 290 6.80 23.52 23.90
C LEU A 290 7.94 24.49 23.53
N GLU A 291 8.44 24.41 22.30
CA GLU A 291 9.47 25.32 21.78
C GLU A 291 8.84 26.63 21.29
N ALA A 292 7.78 26.54 20.48
CA ALA A 292 7.02 27.69 19.97
C ALA A 292 6.10 28.32 21.02
N ARG A 293 5.99 27.73 22.22
CA ARG A 293 5.18 28.22 23.35
C ARG A 293 3.75 28.56 22.93
N SER A 294 3.14 27.67 22.17
CA SER A 294 1.84 27.87 21.52
C SER A 294 0.99 26.59 21.57
N VAL A 295 -0.33 26.76 21.53
CA VAL A 295 -1.32 25.67 21.49
C VAL A 295 -2.11 25.76 20.19
N TYR A 296 -2.24 24.61 19.52
CA TYR A 296 -2.91 24.45 18.23
C TYR A 296 -4.04 23.42 18.33
N GLU A 297 -5.02 23.52 17.43
CA GLU A 297 -5.84 22.37 17.02
C GLU A 297 -5.37 21.87 15.66
N ILE A 298 -5.22 20.56 15.52
CA ILE A 298 -4.81 19.87 14.28
C ILE A 298 -5.75 18.70 13.95
N GLY A 299 -5.61 18.11 12.77
CA GLY A 299 -6.29 16.87 12.40
C GLY A 299 -5.86 15.67 13.27
N PRO A 300 -6.65 14.58 13.30
CA PRO A 300 -6.39 13.42 14.16
C PRO A 300 -5.16 12.60 13.75
N ASP A 301 -4.72 12.72 12.49
CA ASP A 301 -3.71 11.88 11.85
C ASP A 301 -2.43 11.73 12.67
N LEU A 302 -1.94 12.81 13.28
CA LEU A 302 -0.74 12.75 14.11
C LEU A 302 -0.93 11.80 15.28
N LEU A 303 -2.06 11.87 15.99
CA LEU A 303 -2.28 11.03 17.18
C LEU A 303 -2.45 9.55 16.83
N GLU A 304 -3.01 9.27 15.64
CA GLU A 304 -3.20 7.92 15.09
C GLU A 304 -1.89 7.30 14.61
N ALA A 305 -0.97 8.11 14.07
CA ALA A 305 0.34 7.67 13.61
C ALA A 305 1.35 7.40 14.75
N LEU A 306 1.03 7.79 16.00
CA LEU A 306 1.89 7.52 17.16
C LEU A 306 1.68 6.07 17.65
N PRO A 307 2.76 5.35 18.01
CA PRO A 307 2.64 3.99 18.54
C PRO A 307 1.80 3.98 19.82
N ALA A 308 0.87 3.04 19.95
CA ALA A 308 0.13 2.81 21.19
C ALA A 308 0.97 1.96 22.16
N ARG A 309 1.73 1.01 21.64
CA ARG A 309 2.61 0.09 22.39
C ARG A 309 3.93 -0.09 21.65
N ALA A 310 4.94 -0.60 22.36
CA ALA A 310 6.26 -0.87 21.77
C ALA A 310 6.22 -1.82 20.56
N LEU A 311 5.24 -2.74 20.51
CA LEU A 311 5.10 -3.66 19.38
C LEU A 311 4.77 -2.93 18.07
N ASP A 312 4.12 -1.77 18.12
CA ASP A 312 3.71 -1.03 16.90
C ASP A 312 4.93 -0.44 16.16
N TRP A 313 6.08 -0.36 16.83
CA TRP A 313 7.36 0.03 16.24
C TRP A 313 8.36 -1.12 16.14
N ARG A 314 8.04 -2.32 16.63
CA ARG A 314 8.97 -3.46 16.65
C ARG A 314 8.86 -4.21 15.33
N ASP A 315 9.97 -4.71 14.79
CA ASP A 315 9.90 -5.63 13.64
C ASP A 315 9.10 -6.88 14.05
N ARG A 316 7.98 -7.10 13.36
CA ARG A 316 7.02 -8.18 13.65
C ARG A 316 7.29 -9.43 12.81
N ARG A 317 8.26 -9.42 11.89
CA ARG A 317 8.62 -10.59 11.10
C ARG A 317 9.12 -11.71 12.00
N ILE A 318 8.64 -12.94 11.74
CA ILE A 318 9.03 -14.10 12.54
C ILE A 318 10.41 -14.62 12.18
N ALA A 319 10.69 -14.77 10.88
CA ALA A 319 11.91 -15.37 10.38
C ALA A 319 12.53 -14.48 9.30
N ASP A 320 13.84 -14.29 9.38
CA ASP A 320 14.61 -13.56 8.38
C ASP A 320 15.28 -14.58 7.46
N PHE A 321 14.72 -14.75 6.26
CA PHE A 321 15.22 -15.68 5.26
C PHE A 321 14.85 -15.18 3.86
N GLN A 322 15.60 -15.58 2.84
CA GLN A 322 15.37 -15.11 1.48
C GLN A 322 14.76 -16.22 0.61
N ARG A 323 13.46 -16.11 0.32
CA ARG A 323 12.69 -17.12 -0.44
C ARG A 323 13.34 -17.52 -1.77
N SER A 324 13.94 -16.56 -2.48
CA SER A 324 14.61 -16.83 -3.77
C SER A 324 15.92 -17.61 -3.62
N GLU A 325 16.54 -17.56 -2.45
CA GLU A 325 17.80 -18.22 -2.12
C GLU A 325 17.59 -19.53 -1.33
N THR A 326 16.39 -19.76 -0.78
CA THR A 326 16.01 -21.02 -0.15
C THR A 326 16.05 -22.15 -1.18
N HIS A 327 16.86 -23.17 -0.90
CA HIS A 327 17.09 -24.30 -1.80
C HIS A 327 16.76 -25.65 -1.17
N ARG A 328 16.57 -25.71 0.16
CA ARG A 328 16.12 -26.92 0.86
C ARG A 328 15.22 -26.54 2.02
N VAL A 329 14.14 -27.30 2.18
CA VAL A 329 13.17 -27.17 3.27
C VAL A 329 12.95 -28.53 3.90
N GLU A 330 13.15 -28.63 5.21
CA GLU A 330 12.82 -29.82 6.00
C GLU A 330 11.64 -29.51 6.91
N VAL A 331 10.67 -30.41 6.95
CA VAL A 331 9.46 -30.22 7.74
C VAL A 331 9.23 -31.44 8.62
N ALA A 332 8.92 -31.19 9.89
CA ALA A 332 8.62 -32.23 10.87
C ALA A 332 7.39 -31.86 11.70
N TYR A 333 6.43 -32.78 11.80
CA TYR A 333 5.24 -32.66 12.64
C TYR A 333 4.71 -34.06 13.01
N GLY A 334 4.40 -34.27 14.29
CA GLY A 334 4.12 -35.63 14.79
C GLY A 334 5.22 -36.62 14.38
N ASP A 335 4.83 -37.75 13.79
CA ASP A 335 5.75 -38.75 13.23
C ASP A 335 6.12 -38.49 11.76
N THR A 336 5.55 -37.46 11.13
CA THR A 336 5.81 -37.16 9.72
C THR A 336 7.04 -36.29 9.57
N ARG A 337 7.94 -36.69 8.67
CA ARG A 337 9.04 -35.86 8.19
C ARG A 337 9.14 -35.94 6.68
N TYR A 338 9.38 -34.80 6.05
CA TYR A 338 9.66 -34.73 4.62
C TYR A 338 10.67 -33.63 4.32
N THR A 339 11.36 -33.78 3.19
CA THR A 339 12.35 -32.82 2.72
C THR A 339 12.09 -32.51 1.25
N VAL A 340 12.04 -31.22 0.93
CA VAL A 340 12.04 -30.74 -0.45
C VAL A 340 13.32 -29.97 -0.76
N GLU A 341 13.86 -30.18 -1.95
CA GLU A 341 15.07 -29.52 -2.45
C GLU A 341 14.85 -28.98 -3.86
N LYS A 342 15.35 -27.78 -4.10
CA LYS A 342 15.34 -27.15 -5.42
C LYS A 342 16.54 -27.66 -6.20
N ARG A 343 16.28 -28.35 -7.30
CA ARG A 343 17.35 -28.78 -8.22
C ARG A 343 17.66 -27.65 -9.18
N SER A 344 18.94 -27.34 -9.37
CA SER A 344 19.40 -26.24 -10.21
C SER A 344 20.01 -26.70 -11.54
N THR A 345 19.58 -27.84 -12.07
CA THR A 345 20.00 -28.26 -13.42
C THR A 345 19.09 -27.60 -14.47
N PRO A 346 19.61 -27.20 -15.64
CA PRO A 346 18.80 -26.61 -16.71
C PRO A 346 17.64 -27.48 -17.20
N ALA A 347 17.66 -28.79 -16.92
CA ALA A 347 16.61 -29.74 -17.27
C ALA A 347 15.56 -29.95 -16.17
N GLU A 348 15.87 -29.60 -14.91
CA GLU A 348 15.04 -29.89 -13.71
C GLU A 348 15.02 -28.72 -12.72
N ALA A 349 14.95 -27.48 -13.21
CA ALA A 349 14.82 -26.28 -12.37
C ALA A 349 13.44 -26.25 -11.66
N ALA A 350 13.26 -27.11 -10.66
CA ALA A 350 12.01 -27.36 -9.95
C ALA A 350 12.27 -27.93 -8.56
N TRP A 351 11.28 -27.79 -7.67
CA TRP A 351 11.27 -28.43 -6.37
C TRP A 351 11.06 -29.94 -6.48
N HIS A 352 11.83 -30.71 -5.71
CA HIS A 352 11.75 -32.15 -5.63
C HIS A 352 11.61 -32.60 -4.18
N ILE A 353 10.77 -33.58 -3.93
CA ILE A 353 10.75 -34.33 -2.67
C ILE A 353 11.91 -35.30 -2.72
N VAL A 354 12.82 -35.21 -1.75
CA VAL A 354 14.03 -36.07 -1.66
C VAL A 354 13.94 -37.07 -0.49
N ALA A 355 13.07 -36.80 0.48
CA ALA A 355 12.79 -37.71 1.59
C ALA A 355 11.32 -37.59 2.01
N PRO A 356 10.68 -38.70 2.45
CA PRO A 356 11.22 -40.07 2.60
C PRO A 356 11.38 -40.84 1.29
N ARG A 357 10.91 -40.32 0.16
CA ARG A 357 11.06 -40.92 -1.17
C ARG A 357 11.22 -39.84 -2.23
N GLU A 358 11.83 -40.22 -3.34
CA GLU A 358 12.03 -39.35 -4.50
C GLU A 358 10.71 -39.10 -5.24
N ALA A 359 10.34 -37.83 -5.44
CA ALA A 359 9.22 -37.42 -6.30
C ALA A 359 9.39 -35.97 -6.75
N ARG A 360 8.72 -35.56 -7.83
CA ARG A 360 8.56 -34.14 -8.14
C ARG A 360 7.60 -33.48 -7.16
N ALA A 361 7.98 -32.31 -6.67
CA ALA A 361 7.10 -31.48 -5.85
C ALA A 361 6.40 -30.46 -6.75
N ASP A 362 5.16 -30.13 -6.40
CA ASP A 362 4.47 -28.97 -6.91
C ASP A 362 5.23 -27.71 -6.46
N SER A 363 5.96 -27.11 -7.40
CA SER A 363 6.83 -25.97 -7.12
C SER A 363 6.04 -24.74 -6.68
N SER A 364 4.86 -24.52 -7.27
CA SER A 364 3.97 -23.42 -6.88
C SER A 364 3.49 -23.59 -5.45
N ARG A 365 3.19 -24.82 -5.03
CA ARG A 365 2.78 -25.09 -3.65
C ARG A 365 3.91 -24.88 -2.65
N VAL A 366 5.15 -25.27 -2.99
CA VAL A 366 6.31 -25.02 -2.11
C VAL A 366 6.57 -23.51 -1.99
N ASP A 367 6.53 -22.78 -3.11
CA ASP A 367 6.73 -21.32 -3.12
C ASP A 367 5.62 -20.58 -2.34
N GLU A 368 4.37 -21.05 -2.41
CA GLU A 368 3.25 -20.54 -1.61
C GLU A 368 3.50 -20.74 -0.10
N LEU A 369 3.96 -21.91 0.33
CA LEU A 369 4.28 -22.15 1.74
C LEU A 369 5.43 -21.27 2.24
N LEU A 370 6.46 -21.06 1.41
CA LEU A 370 7.54 -20.13 1.73
C LEU A 370 7.02 -18.68 1.82
N TYR A 371 6.10 -18.27 0.94
CA TYR A 371 5.42 -16.97 1.04
C TYR A 371 4.64 -16.86 2.36
N GLU A 372 3.84 -17.86 2.72
CA GLU A 372 3.05 -17.88 3.96
C GLU A 372 3.92 -17.75 5.21
N LEU A 373 5.11 -18.34 5.21
CA LEU A 373 6.06 -18.25 6.32
C LEU A 373 6.77 -16.89 6.39
N ASP A 374 7.14 -16.30 5.25
CA ASP A 374 7.75 -14.97 5.14
C ASP A 374 6.77 -13.86 5.54
N ALA A 375 5.49 -13.99 5.15
CA ALA A 375 4.42 -13.05 5.48
C ALA A 375 3.88 -13.20 6.92
N LEU A 376 4.42 -14.13 7.71
CA LEU A 376 3.98 -14.37 9.07
C LEU A 376 4.45 -13.24 9.99
N GLU A 377 3.50 -12.56 10.61
CA GLU A 377 3.75 -11.49 11.58
C GLU A 377 3.31 -11.88 13.00
N ALA A 378 4.06 -11.41 13.99
CA ALA A 378 3.72 -11.53 15.40
C ALA A 378 2.57 -10.60 15.80
N GLU A 379 1.54 -11.14 16.45
CA GLU A 379 0.51 -10.36 17.14
C GLU A 379 0.99 -9.83 18.50
N GLU A 380 1.86 -10.62 19.13
CA GLU A 380 2.51 -10.33 20.40
C GLU A 380 3.92 -10.95 20.39
N ILE A 381 4.88 -10.29 21.02
CA ILE A 381 6.23 -10.82 21.21
C ILE A 381 6.54 -10.81 22.70
N LEU A 382 6.76 -12.00 23.23
CA LEU A 382 7.08 -12.25 24.63
C LEU A 382 8.59 -12.43 24.76
N GLU A 383 9.24 -11.59 25.56
CA GLU A 383 10.61 -11.86 26.00
C GLU A 383 10.61 -13.13 26.86
N ALA A 384 11.35 -14.15 26.43
CA ALA A 384 11.21 -15.49 26.97
C ALA A 384 12.56 -16.15 27.23
N THR A 385 12.77 -16.54 28.48
CA THR A 385 13.84 -17.50 28.80
C THR A 385 13.50 -18.87 28.19
N ASP A 386 14.50 -19.73 28.03
CA ASP A 386 14.27 -21.11 27.56
C ASP A 386 13.26 -21.87 28.42
N ALA A 387 13.21 -21.58 29.73
CA ALA A 387 12.21 -22.17 30.62
C ALA A 387 10.79 -21.69 30.33
N ALA A 388 10.61 -20.40 30.03
CA ALA A 388 9.32 -19.83 29.63
C ALA A 388 8.89 -20.38 28.27
N ALA A 389 9.81 -20.46 27.29
CA ALA A 389 9.55 -21.05 25.98
C ALA A 389 9.05 -22.51 26.08
N ARG A 390 9.56 -23.31 27.02
CA ARG A 390 9.04 -24.67 27.29
C ARG A 390 7.57 -24.68 27.70
N GLY A 391 7.13 -23.67 28.47
CA GLY A 391 5.71 -23.50 28.86
C GLY A 391 4.78 -23.27 27.68
N HIS A 392 5.32 -22.83 26.53
CA HIS A 392 4.60 -22.64 25.28
C HIS A 392 4.67 -23.85 24.35
N GLY A 393 5.08 -25.04 24.82
CA GLY A 393 5.16 -26.25 23.99
C GLY A 393 6.30 -26.26 22.97
N LEU A 394 7.28 -25.37 23.08
CA LEU A 394 8.43 -25.31 22.16
C LEU A 394 9.52 -26.36 22.47
N ALA A 395 9.38 -27.10 23.57
CA ALA A 395 10.25 -28.26 23.87
C ALA A 395 9.98 -29.44 22.92
N GLU A 396 8.71 -29.61 22.58
CA GLU A 396 8.19 -30.65 21.69
C GLU A 396 7.28 -29.95 20.67
N PRO A 397 7.86 -29.26 19.68
CA PRO A 397 7.11 -28.44 18.75
C PRO A 397 6.13 -29.29 17.94
N ARG A 398 4.92 -28.78 17.72
CA ARG A 398 3.90 -29.44 16.88
C ARG A 398 4.25 -29.39 15.40
N LEU A 399 5.09 -28.43 15.01
CA LEU A 399 5.62 -28.25 13.66
C LEU A 399 7.02 -27.60 13.77
N THR A 400 7.97 -28.12 13.02
CA THR A 400 9.28 -27.50 12.80
C THR A 400 9.50 -27.39 11.31
N VAL A 401 9.84 -26.17 10.86
CA VAL A 401 10.25 -25.88 9.48
C VAL A 401 11.70 -25.42 9.53
N THR A 402 12.58 -26.14 8.82
CA THR A 402 14.01 -25.82 8.72
C THR A 402 14.31 -25.40 7.29
N LEU A 403 14.79 -24.17 7.13
CA LEU A 403 15.11 -23.56 5.85
C LEU A 403 16.64 -23.51 5.67
N TYR A 404 17.10 -23.88 4.49
CA TYR A 404 18.49 -23.74 4.08
C TYR A 404 18.55 -22.79 2.88
N ASP A 405 19.23 -21.67 3.09
CA ASP A 405 19.40 -20.60 2.11
C ASP A 405 20.80 -20.62 1.47
N GLY A 406 20.98 -19.79 0.44
CA GLY A 406 22.17 -19.72 -0.41
C GLY A 406 23.50 -19.38 0.31
N PRO A 407 24.61 -19.34 -0.44
CA PRO A 407 25.95 -19.14 0.11
C PRO A 407 26.08 -17.79 0.81
N GLY A 408 26.18 -17.81 2.14
CA GLY A 408 26.30 -16.60 2.98
C GLY A 408 25.75 -16.76 4.40
N GLN A 409 24.84 -17.71 4.63
CA GLN A 409 24.31 -18.00 5.97
C GLN A 409 25.17 -19.01 6.76
N THR A 410 25.28 -18.80 8.07
CA THR A 410 26.09 -19.60 9.00
C THR A 410 25.40 -20.88 9.49
N GLY A 411 24.16 -21.14 9.05
CA GLY A 411 23.38 -22.32 9.41
C GLY A 411 21.93 -22.18 8.93
N PRO A 412 21.08 -23.20 9.14
CA PRO A 412 19.69 -23.13 8.75
C PRO A 412 18.86 -22.23 9.68
N THR A 413 17.80 -21.65 9.13
CA THR A 413 16.75 -20.97 9.89
C THR A 413 15.72 -22.02 10.31
N VAL A 414 15.58 -22.24 11.61
CA VAL A 414 14.68 -23.23 12.22
C VAL A 414 13.52 -22.49 12.88
N VAL A 415 12.33 -22.62 12.30
CA VAL A 415 11.09 -22.06 12.84
C VAL A 415 10.31 -23.17 13.56
N SER A 416 10.17 -23.03 14.87
CA SER A 416 9.47 -23.99 15.72
C SER A 416 8.13 -23.44 16.17
N PHE A 417 7.05 -24.20 15.93
CA PHE A 417 5.69 -23.89 16.34
C PHE A 417 5.33 -24.76 17.54
N GLY A 418 5.00 -24.13 18.66
CA GLY A 418 4.64 -24.75 19.92
C GLY A 418 3.14 -25.00 20.07
N ALA A 419 2.66 -24.89 21.31
CA ALA A 419 1.26 -25.07 21.67
C ALA A 419 0.39 -23.94 21.13
N GLN A 420 -0.84 -24.30 20.77
CA GLN A 420 -1.90 -23.35 20.43
C GLN A 420 -2.70 -23.00 21.70
N SER A 421 -2.96 -21.70 21.90
CA SER A 421 -3.78 -21.20 23.01
C SER A 421 -4.54 -19.95 22.58
N ALA A 422 -5.83 -19.88 22.91
CA ALA A 422 -6.67 -18.70 22.63
C ALA A 422 -6.63 -18.19 21.16
N GLY A 423 -6.47 -19.10 20.19
CA GLY A 423 -6.43 -18.76 18.76
C GLY A 423 -5.03 -18.41 18.21
N THR A 424 -4.02 -18.29 19.07
CA THR A 424 -2.64 -18.04 18.66
C THR A 424 -1.73 -19.24 18.89
N VAL A 425 -0.58 -19.24 18.21
CA VAL A 425 0.44 -20.28 18.28
C VAL A 425 1.75 -19.63 18.67
N ALA A 426 2.44 -20.22 19.64
CA ALA A 426 3.78 -19.77 19.99
C ALA A 426 4.79 -20.20 18.92
N VAL A 427 5.60 -19.27 18.45
CA VAL A 427 6.63 -19.49 17.44
C VAL A 427 7.96 -18.98 17.94
N ARG A 428 9.02 -19.74 17.69
CA ARG A 428 10.39 -19.35 18.01
C ARG A 428 11.33 -19.74 16.89
N VAL A 429 12.19 -18.80 16.52
CA VAL A 429 13.31 -19.02 15.61
C VAL A 429 14.58 -19.35 16.39
N ASN A 430 15.41 -20.25 15.88
CA ASN A 430 16.69 -20.58 16.50
C ASN A 430 17.55 -19.34 16.74
N GLY A 431 18.13 -19.23 17.94
CA GLY A 431 18.94 -18.07 18.34
C GLY A 431 18.14 -16.88 18.90
N SER A 432 16.80 -16.85 18.73
CA SER A 432 15.97 -15.80 19.33
C SER A 432 15.80 -15.98 20.84
N THR A 433 15.82 -14.86 21.57
CA THR A 433 15.50 -14.75 23.02
C THR A 433 14.04 -14.43 23.29
N SER A 434 13.20 -14.43 22.25
CA SER A 434 11.78 -14.12 22.34
C SER A 434 10.91 -15.22 21.72
N VAL A 435 9.66 -15.27 22.14
CA VAL A 435 8.60 -16.11 21.59
C VAL A 435 7.55 -15.19 20.99
N ALA A 436 7.27 -15.36 19.71
CA ALA A 436 6.19 -14.65 19.04
C ALA A 436 4.89 -15.45 19.17
N LEU A 437 3.77 -14.77 19.39
CA LEU A 437 2.44 -15.33 19.24
C LEU A 437 1.89 -14.89 17.88
N VAL A 438 1.50 -15.86 17.06
CA VAL A 438 0.96 -15.63 15.71
C VAL A 438 -0.43 -16.24 15.60
N GLN A 439 -1.26 -15.74 14.67
CA GLN A 439 -2.52 -16.41 14.35
C GLN A 439 -2.27 -17.80 13.75
N ASP A 440 -3.09 -18.79 14.12
CA ASP A 440 -2.94 -20.16 13.62
C ASP A 440 -3.48 -20.32 12.18
N THR A 441 -2.78 -19.75 11.21
CA THR A 441 -3.14 -19.85 9.78
C THR A 441 -2.14 -20.67 8.97
N THR A 442 -0.89 -20.75 9.41
CA THR A 442 0.20 -21.32 8.60
C THR A 442 0.42 -22.81 8.81
N ALA A 443 0.19 -23.34 10.01
CA ALA A 443 0.59 -24.71 10.34
C ALA A 443 -0.10 -25.78 9.47
N ALA A 444 -1.38 -25.58 9.13
CA ALA A 444 -2.13 -26.52 8.30
C ALA A 444 -1.52 -26.67 6.89
N GLY A 445 -0.97 -25.59 6.33
CA GLY A 445 -0.33 -25.61 5.01
C GLY A 445 0.90 -26.50 4.97
N TRP A 446 1.70 -26.50 6.04
CA TRP A 446 2.92 -27.30 6.19
C TRP A 446 2.65 -28.76 6.62
N GLN A 447 1.46 -29.06 7.15
CA GLN A 447 1.10 -30.41 7.63
C GLN A 447 0.45 -31.31 6.57
N VAL A 448 0.55 -30.95 5.29
CA VAL A 448 -0.03 -31.71 4.16
C VAL A 448 0.79 -32.94 3.75
N GLY A 449 2.06 -33.02 4.18
CA GLY A 449 2.96 -34.14 3.91
C GLY A 449 3.35 -34.31 2.43
N VAL A 450 4.00 -35.44 2.12
CA VAL A 450 4.48 -35.76 0.77
C VAL A 450 3.35 -35.76 -0.26
N ALA A 451 2.22 -36.38 0.06
CA ALA A 451 1.10 -36.52 -0.87
C ALA A 451 0.48 -35.15 -1.25
N GLY A 452 0.45 -34.20 -0.31
CA GLY A 452 -0.06 -32.86 -0.56
C GLY A 452 0.91 -31.96 -1.34
N LEU A 453 2.21 -32.22 -1.26
CA LEU A 453 3.25 -31.47 -1.98
C LEU A 453 3.64 -32.08 -3.32
N ARG A 454 3.29 -33.34 -3.57
CA ARG A 454 3.65 -34.03 -4.79
C ARG A 454 2.95 -33.41 -6.00
N GLU A 455 3.68 -33.28 -7.11
CA GLU A 455 3.13 -32.88 -8.40
C GLU A 455 2.00 -33.85 -8.81
N ARG A 456 0.86 -33.30 -9.25
CA ARG A 456 -0.39 -34.05 -9.51
C ARG A 456 -0.39 -34.78 -10.86
N VAL A 457 0.67 -35.54 -11.13
CA VAL A 457 0.89 -36.24 -12.39
C VAL A 457 1.12 -37.73 -12.11
N LEU A 458 0.44 -38.58 -12.88
CA LEU A 458 0.66 -40.03 -12.89
C LEU A 458 1.83 -40.40 -13.83
N PRO A 459 2.47 -41.57 -13.66
CA PRO A 459 3.49 -42.04 -14.59
C PRO A 459 2.98 -42.01 -16.04
N ALA A 460 3.76 -41.41 -16.94
CA ALA A 460 3.41 -41.29 -18.35
C ALA A 460 3.39 -42.66 -19.04
N ILE A 461 2.40 -42.87 -19.92
CA ILE A 461 2.26 -44.10 -20.70
C ILE A 461 2.70 -43.83 -22.14
N ASP A 462 3.64 -44.62 -22.67
CA ASP A 462 3.85 -44.69 -24.12
C ASP A 462 2.81 -45.63 -24.75
N SER A 463 1.70 -45.06 -25.22
CA SER A 463 0.58 -45.79 -25.82
C SER A 463 0.98 -46.57 -27.08
N ILE A 464 2.02 -46.14 -27.79
CA ILE A 464 2.53 -46.81 -28.99
C ILE A 464 3.19 -48.14 -28.62
N ASP A 465 3.79 -48.21 -27.44
CA ASP A 465 4.48 -49.37 -26.92
C ASP A 465 3.55 -50.36 -26.21
N VAL A 466 2.32 -49.96 -25.90
CA VAL A 466 1.32 -50.88 -25.36
C VAL A 466 0.97 -51.95 -26.41
N ARG A 467 0.98 -53.21 -25.97
CA ARG A 467 0.66 -54.40 -26.79
C ARG A 467 -0.57 -55.13 -26.30
N ARG A 468 -0.92 -54.99 -25.03
CA ARG A 468 -2.12 -55.58 -24.46
C ARG A 468 -2.74 -54.66 -23.42
N VAL A 469 -4.07 -54.56 -23.42
CA VAL A 469 -4.87 -53.90 -22.40
C VAL A 469 -5.80 -54.94 -21.80
N GLU A 470 -5.79 -55.06 -20.47
CA GLU A 470 -6.67 -55.97 -19.74
C GLU A 470 -7.59 -55.14 -18.84
N LEU A 471 -8.89 -55.27 -19.03
CA LEU A 471 -9.92 -54.67 -18.18
C LEU A 471 -10.50 -55.77 -17.29
N VAL A 472 -10.29 -55.65 -15.99
CA VAL A 472 -10.73 -56.65 -15.00
C VAL A 472 -11.77 -56.04 -14.07
N ARG A 473 -12.94 -56.66 -13.99
CA ARG A 473 -14.00 -56.33 -13.03
C ARG A 473 -14.40 -57.58 -12.26
N GLY A 474 -13.95 -57.69 -11.01
CA GLY A 474 -14.11 -58.91 -10.22
C GLY A 474 -13.50 -60.13 -10.93
N ARG A 475 -14.37 -61.02 -11.43
CA ARG A 475 -13.95 -62.22 -12.18
C ARG A 475 -13.99 -62.07 -13.71
N GLU A 476 -14.51 -60.96 -14.22
CA GLU A 476 -14.62 -60.71 -15.65
C GLU A 476 -13.31 -60.12 -16.18
N LEU A 477 -12.81 -60.68 -17.30
CA LEU A 477 -11.63 -60.20 -18.01
C LEU A 477 -12.01 -59.89 -19.46
N VAL A 478 -11.75 -58.65 -19.87
CA VAL A 478 -11.72 -58.27 -21.29
C VAL A 478 -10.28 -57.95 -21.66
N ALA A 479 -9.70 -58.77 -22.53
CA ALA A 479 -8.32 -58.59 -22.94
C ALA A 479 -8.20 -58.20 -24.41
N LEU A 480 -7.56 -57.07 -24.66
CA LEU A 480 -7.35 -56.49 -25.98
C LEU A 480 -5.88 -56.62 -26.36
N THR A 481 -5.58 -57.22 -27.50
CA THR A 481 -4.21 -57.41 -27.99
C THR A 481 -4.00 -56.66 -29.31
N ARG A 482 -2.89 -55.92 -29.39
CA ARG A 482 -2.52 -55.16 -30.57
C ARG A 482 -1.87 -56.06 -31.62
N GLN A 483 -2.43 -56.08 -32.83
CA GLN A 483 -1.89 -56.79 -33.99
C GLN A 483 -1.63 -55.80 -35.13
N GLY A 484 -0.38 -55.37 -35.28
CA GLY A 484 -0.03 -54.29 -36.18
C GLY A 484 -0.67 -52.96 -35.72
N VAL A 485 -1.58 -52.43 -36.53
CA VAL A 485 -2.31 -51.18 -36.24
C VAL A 485 -3.72 -51.42 -35.68
N VAL A 486 -4.15 -52.68 -35.55
CA VAL A 486 -5.53 -53.03 -35.15
C VAL A 486 -5.54 -53.66 -33.76
N TRP A 487 -6.53 -53.29 -32.95
CA TRP A 487 -6.82 -53.92 -31.68
C TRP A 487 -7.80 -55.09 -31.88
N ARG A 488 -7.54 -56.20 -31.19
CA ARG A 488 -8.43 -57.36 -31.19
C ARG A 488 -8.80 -57.74 -29.79
N ILE A 489 -10.06 -58.10 -29.58
CA ILE A 489 -10.47 -58.79 -28.37
C ILE A 489 -9.88 -60.20 -28.47
N SER A 490 -9.15 -60.59 -27.43
CA SER A 490 -8.50 -61.88 -27.28
C SER A 490 -9.16 -62.74 -26.21
N GLU A 491 -9.79 -62.11 -25.22
CA GLU A 491 -10.61 -62.76 -24.18
C GLU A 491 -11.81 -61.86 -23.84
N PRO A 492 -13.00 -62.43 -23.55
CA PRO A 492 -13.30 -63.87 -23.56
C PRO A 492 -13.55 -64.44 -24.97
N VAL A 493 -13.63 -63.58 -25.99
CA VAL A 493 -13.90 -63.93 -27.39
C VAL A 493 -12.78 -63.43 -28.31
N VAL A 494 -12.67 -64.00 -29.52
CA VAL A 494 -11.65 -63.63 -30.50
C VAL A 494 -12.28 -62.90 -31.68
N GLU A 495 -12.24 -61.57 -31.65
CA GLU A 495 -12.84 -60.71 -32.68
C GLU A 495 -12.10 -59.37 -32.81
N GLN A 496 -12.47 -58.56 -33.81
CA GLN A 496 -11.91 -57.22 -33.97
C GLN A 496 -12.51 -56.27 -32.93
N ALA A 497 -11.67 -55.50 -32.26
CA ALA A 497 -12.11 -54.45 -31.35
C ALA A 497 -12.33 -53.14 -32.12
N ASP A 498 -13.15 -52.24 -31.57
CA ASP A 498 -13.21 -50.86 -32.02
C ASP A 498 -11.92 -50.12 -31.60
N ASN A 499 -11.06 -49.85 -32.60
CA ASN A 499 -9.80 -49.16 -32.37
C ASN A 499 -9.95 -47.80 -31.67
N ALA A 500 -11.01 -47.04 -32.00
CA ALA A 500 -11.19 -45.68 -31.46
C ALA A 500 -11.48 -45.74 -29.96
N ILE A 501 -12.24 -46.74 -29.51
CA ILE A 501 -12.52 -46.96 -28.10
C ILE A 501 -11.25 -47.39 -27.34
N VAL A 502 -10.47 -48.32 -27.88
CA VAL A 502 -9.24 -48.79 -27.22
C VAL A 502 -8.19 -47.67 -27.13
N ASP A 503 -7.98 -46.93 -28.22
CA ASP A 503 -7.08 -45.78 -28.22
C ASP A 503 -7.60 -44.67 -27.30
N GLY A 504 -8.93 -44.52 -27.17
CA GLY A 504 -9.59 -43.64 -26.21
C GLY A 504 -9.29 -43.99 -24.75
N ILE A 505 -9.28 -45.28 -24.38
CA ILE A 505 -8.88 -45.73 -23.03
C ILE A 505 -7.43 -45.31 -22.74
N LEU A 506 -6.51 -45.57 -23.69
CA LEU A 506 -5.09 -45.22 -23.53
C LEU A 506 -4.89 -43.71 -23.42
N LEU A 507 -5.61 -42.94 -24.23
CA LEU A 507 -5.59 -41.48 -24.16
C LEU A 507 -6.13 -40.97 -22.82
N ALA A 508 -7.27 -41.52 -22.36
CA ALA A 508 -7.89 -41.14 -21.11
C ALA A 508 -6.97 -41.41 -19.91
N LEU A 509 -6.31 -42.58 -19.86
CA LEU A 509 -5.33 -42.89 -18.82
C LEU A 509 -4.14 -41.93 -18.82
N ASN A 510 -3.65 -41.53 -20.00
CA ASN A 510 -2.52 -40.60 -20.13
C ASN A 510 -2.91 -39.14 -19.85
N GLN A 511 -4.20 -38.80 -19.87
CA GLN A 511 -4.74 -37.45 -19.63
C GLN A 511 -5.42 -37.30 -18.27
N ILE A 512 -5.25 -38.27 -17.36
CA ILE A 512 -5.81 -38.19 -16.02
C ILE A 512 -5.30 -36.93 -15.32
N ALA A 513 -6.24 -36.04 -14.98
CA ALA A 513 -6.03 -34.89 -14.12
C ALA A 513 -6.31 -35.32 -12.66
N VAL A 514 -5.24 -35.59 -11.92
CA VAL A 514 -5.30 -35.93 -10.50
C VAL A 514 -5.71 -34.69 -9.71
N GLU A 515 -6.77 -34.80 -8.90
CA GLU A 515 -7.21 -33.71 -8.05
C GLU A 515 -6.41 -33.65 -6.74
N LYS A 516 -6.11 -34.82 -6.17
CA LYS A 516 -5.30 -34.97 -4.95
C LYS A 516 -4.67 -36.35 -4.87
N PHE A 517 -3.51 -36.41 -4.23
CA PHE A 517 -2.95 -37.65 -3.71
C PHE A 517 -3.21 -37.73 -2.20
N ALA A 518 -3.33 -38.96 -1.69
CA ALA A 518 -3.38 -39.27 -0.27
C ALA A 518 -2.52 -40.51 0.00
N SER A 519 -1.82 -40.51 1.14
CA SER A 519 -1.21 -41.73 1.64
C SER A 519 -2.32 -42.70 2.07
N ALA A 520 -2.31 -43.92 1.57
CA ALA A 520 -3.22 -44.97 1.99
C ALA A 520 -2.53 -46.34 1.89
N ASP A 521 -2.89 -47.28 2.75
CA ASP A 521 -2.52 -48.68 2.54
C ASP A 521 -3.39 -49.24 1.39
N PRO A 522 -2.80 -49.82 0.33
CA PRO A 522 -3.55 -50.46 -0.75
C PRO A 522 -4.61 -51.46 -0.25
N GLN A 523 -4.38 -52.11 0.90
CA GLN A 523 -5.31 -53.07 1.49
C GLN A 523 -6.58 -52.44 2.04
N ASP A 524 -6.55 -51.16 2.39
CA ASP A 524 -7.70 -50.44 2.98
C ASP A 524 -8.81 -50.17 1.97
N ASN A 525 -8.54 -50.32 0.67
CA ASN A 525 -9.48 -49.97 -0.40
C ASN A 525 -10.43 -51.11 -0.80
N GLY A 526 -10.16 -52.35 -0.36
CA GLY A 526 -10.91 -53.54 -0.82
C GLY A 526 -10.71 -53.84 -2.31
N GLU A 527 -11.62 -54.63 -2.89
CA GLU A 527 -11.56 -55.03 -4.30
C GLU A 527 -11.84 -53.83 -5.23
N ALA A 528 -11.01 -53.66 -6.26
CA ALA A 528 -11.16 -52.58 -7.23
C ALA A 528 -12.44 -52.75 -8.07
N THR A 529 -13.13 -51.64 -8.33
CA THR A 529 -14.27 -51.59 -9.26
C THR A 529 -13.83 -51.94 -10.68
N LEU A 530 -12.65 -51.45 -11.08
CA LEU A 530 -12.00 -51.75 -12.34
C LEU A 530 -10.48 -51.77 -12.13
N ALA A 531 -9.82 -52.82 -12.63
CA ALA A 531 -8.38 -52.83 -12.81
C ALA A 531 -8.05 -52.80 -14.31
N VAL A 532 -7.24 -51.82 -14.73
CA VAL A 532 -6.75 -51.70 -16.11
C VAL A 532 -5.27 -52.01 -16.14
N THR A 533 -4.89 -53.14 -16.73
CA THR A 533 -3.48 -53.52 -16.88
C THR A 533 -3.01 -53.25 -18.30
N LEU A 534 -1.95 -52.44 -18.42
CA LEU A 534 -1.26 -52.20 -19.68
C LEU A 534 0.00 -53.09 -19.72
N VAL A 535 0.16 -53.86 -20.80
CA VAL A 535 1.37 -54.65 -21.05
C VAL A 535 2.12 -54.03 -22.22
N HIS A 536 3.34 -53.56 -21.94
CA HIS A 536 4.21 -52.92 -22.92
C HIS A 536 4.97 -53.96 -23.76
N LYS A 537 5.57 -53.52 -24.88
CA LYS A 537 6.37 -54.37 -25.79
C LYS A 537 7.55 -55.06 -25.11
N ASN A 538 8.06 -54.49 -24.01
CA ASN A 538 9.13 -55.04 -23.17
C ASN A 538 8.60 -55.98 -22.05
N LEU A 539 7.30 -56.29 -22.05
CA LEU A 539 6.58 -57.08 -21.05
C LEU A 539 6.41 -56.42 -19.68
N GLU A 540 6.77 -55.14 -19.54
CA GLU A 540 6.44 -54.38 -18.33
C GLU A 540 4.92 -54.23 -18.20
N ARG A 541 4.43 -54.33 -16.96
CA ARG A 541 3.01 -54.25 -16.63
C ARG A 541 2.78 -53.06 -15.71
N VAL A 542 1.86 -52.20 -16.09
CA VAL A 542 1.35 -51.11 -15.25
C VAL A 542 -0.13 -51.35 -15.03
N THR A 543 -0.55 -51.49 -13.77
CA THR A 543 -1.97 -51.66 -13.44
C THR A 543 -2.50 -50.42 -12.75
N TYR A 544 -3.59 -49.88 -13.29
CA TYR A 544 -4.40 -48.83 -12.70
C TYR A 544 -5.58 -49.50 -11.99
N LEU A 545 -5.66 -49.35 -10.68
CA LEU A 545 -6.78 -49.78 -9.86
C LEU A 545 -7.71 -48.59 -9.64
N PHE A 546 -9.01 -48.78 -9.79
CA PHE A 546 -10.02 -47.76 -9.54
C PHE A 546 -11.09 -48.25 -8.58
N TRP A 547 -11.45 -47.42 -7.61
CA TRP A 547 -12.50 -47.64 -6.63
C TRP A 547 -13.52 -46.51 -6.69
N VAL A 548 -14.74 -46.83 -7.12
CA VAL A 548 -15.87 -45.89 -7.13
C VAL A 548 -16.41 -45.81 -5.71
N ARG A 549 -16.15 -44.70 -5.01
CA ARG A 549 -16.58 -44.51 -3.62
C ARG A 549 -17.91 -43.76 -3.53
N ASP A 550 -18.08 -42.70 -4.34
CA ASP A 550 -19.26 -41.85 -4.38
C ASP A 550 -19.59 -41.44 -5.83
N ALA A 551 -20.81 -40.95 -6.10
CA ALA A 551 -21.28 -40.64 -7.46
C ALA A 551 -20.48 -39.57 -8.22
N GLY A 552 -19.59 -38.81 -7.55
CA GLY A 552 -18.82 -37.72 -8.15
C GLY A 552 -17.30 -37.91 -8.21
N LYS A 553 -16.73 -38.88 -7.50
CA LYS A 553 -15.26 -39.03 -7.34
C LYS A 553 -14.87 -40.50 -7.37
N VAL A 554 -13.74 -40.77 -8.01
CA VAL A 554 -13.15 -42.10 -8.09
C VAL A 554 -11.75 -42.05 -7.51
N ALA A 555 -11.48 -42.94 -6.55
CA ALA A 555 -10.14 -43.16 -6.04
C ALA A 555 -9.41 -44.13 -6.98
N GLY A 556 -8.10 -43.98 -7.13
CA GLY A 556 -7.31 -44.93 -7.90
C GLY A 556 -5.87 -45.03 -7.43
N GLN A 557 -5.18 -46.07 -7.88
CA GLN A 557 -3.79 -46.32 -7.57
C GLN A 557 -3.10 -46.94 -8.78
N VAL A 558 -1.84 -46.53 -9.01
CA VAL A 558 -0.99 -47.14 -10.04
C VAL A 558 -0.03 -48.11 -9.37
N THR A 559 0.18 -49.28 -9.96
CA THR A 559 1.16 -50.26 -9.44
C THR A 559 2.55 -49.63 -9.36
N GLY A 560 3.19 -49.76 -8.20
CA GLY A 560 4.50 -49.15 -7.93
C GLY A 560 4.42 -47.73 -7.37
N ASP A 561 3.23 -47.10 -7.37
CA ASP A 561 2.98 -45.82 -6.73
C ASP A 561 2.34 -46.02 -5.34
N PRO A 562 2.98 -45.56 -4.25
CA PRO A 562 2.44 -45.75 -2.90
C PRO A 562 1.21 -44.88 -2.59
N ASP A 563 0.92 -43.84 -3.37
CA ASP A 563 -0.19 -42.94 -3.09
C ASP A 563 -1.47 -43.35 -3.83
N VAL A 564 -2.61 -43.11 -3.20
CA VAL A 564 -3.93 -43.16 -3.85
C VAL A 564 -4.25 -41.78 -4.40
N PHE A 565 -4.60 -41.72 -5.68
CA PHE A 565 -5.07 -40.50 -6.34
C PHE A 565 -6.60 -40.42 -6.33
N THR A 566 -7.14 -39.21 -6.45
CA THR A 566 -8.57 -38.97 -6.67
C THR A 566 -8.78 -38.25 -7.98
N ILE A 567 -9.77 -38.69 -8.76
CA ILE A 567 -10.18 -38.11 -10.05
C ILE A 567 -11.68 -37.89 -10.09
N ALA A 568 -12.14 -37.05 -11.03
CA ALA A 568 -13.56 -36.87 -11.29
C ALA A 568 -14.17 -38.13 -11.93
N ALA A 569 -15.41 -38.46 -11.59
CA ALA A 569 -16.11 -39.62 -12.15
C ALA A 569 -16.22 -39.58 -13.68
N ALA A 570 -16.29 -38.38 -14.29
CA ALA A 570 -16.30 -38.22 -15.74
C ALA A 570 -15.00 -38.74 -16.41
N GLN A 571 -13.84 -38.56 -15.76
CA GLN A 571 -12.57 -39.09 -16.27
C GLN A 571 -12.54 -40.62 -16.18
N PHE A 572 -13.04 -41.18 -15.08
CA PHE A 572 -13.16 -42.63 -14.93
C PHE A 572 -14.12 -43.24 -15.97
N ALA A 573 -15.23 -42.56 -16.28
CA ALA A 573 -16.19 -42.99 -17.29
C ALA A 573 -15.59 -43.10 -18.70
N GLU A 574 -14.47 -42.44 -19.00
CA GLU A 574 -13.76 -42.61 -20.29
C GLU A 574 -12.94 -43.91 -20.37
N VAL A 575 -12.54 -44.43 -19.21
CA VAL A 575 -11.73 -45.66 -19.07
C VAL A 575 -12.63 -46.88 -18.82
N ASP A 576 -13.78 -46.68 -18.16
CA ASP A 576 -14.72 -47.72 -17.79
C ASP A 576 -15.48 -48.27 -19.01
N ARG A 577 -14.85 -49.20 -19.74
CA ARG A 577 -15.41 -49.87 -20.94
C ARG A 577 -15.71 -51.35 -20.71
N THR A 578 -16.86 -51.81 -21.15
CA THR A 578 -17.30 -53.21 -21.09
C THR A 578 -16.90 -53.96 -22.37
N LEU A 579 -17.16 -55.27 -22.40
CA LEU A 579 -16.95 -56.07 -23.62
C LEU A 579 -17.77 -55.54 -24.81
N GLU A 580 -19.02 -55.11 -24.57
CA GLU A 580 -19.88 -54.61 -25.64
C GLU A 580 -19.41 -53.24 -26.17
N ASP A 581 -18.88 -52.38 -25.30
CA ASP A 581 -18.38 -51.06 -25.71
C ASP A 581 -17.17 -51.15 -26.65
N VAL A 582 -16.33 -52.17 -26.49
CA VAL A 582 -15.11 -52.36 -27.30
C VAL A 582 -15.35 -53.18 -28.58
N ARG A 583 -16.59 -53.64 -28.82
CA ARG A 583 -16.95 -54.32 -30.08
C ARG A 583 -17.19 -53.31 -31.18
N VAL A 584 -16.83 -53.68 -32.41
CA VAL A 584 -17.19 -52.91 -33.60
C VAL A 584 -18.72 -52.90 -33.73
N THR A 585 -19.34 -51.72 -33.66
CA THR A 585 -20.79 -51.61 -33.90
C THR A 585 -21.06 -51.93 -35.38
N PRO A 586 -21.95 -52.89 -35.70
CA PRO A 586 -22.29 -53.14 -37.10
C PRO A 586 -22.95 -51.89 -37.67
N MET A 587 -22.41 -51.35 -38.78
CA MET A 587 -23.10 -50.28 -39.50
C MET A 587 -24.50 -50.80 -39.90
N PRO A 588 -25.58 -50.05 -39.63
CA PRO A 588 -26.88 -50.42 -40.18
C PRO A 588 -26.74 -50.48 -41.70
N ASN A 589 -27.10 -51.63 -42.29
CA ASN A 589 -27.11 -51.79 -43.73
C ASN A 589 -27.96 -50.66 -44.35
N PRO A 590 -27.48 -49.98 -45.39
CA PRO A 590 -28.16 -48.82 -45.99
C PRO A 590 -29.54 -49.14 -46.54
#